data_AF-A0A523DCJ9-F1
#
_entry.id   AF-A0A523DCJ9-F1
#
_cell.length_a   1.000
_cell.length_b   1.000
_cell.length_c   1.000
_cell.angle_alpha   90.00
_cell.angle_beta   90.00
_cell.angle_gamma   90.00
#
_symmetry.space_group_name_H-M   'P 1'
#
loop_
_entity.id
_entity.type
_entity.pdbx_description
1 polymer ?
#
loop_
_entity_poly.entity_id
_entity_poly.type
_entity_poly.pdbx_seq_one_letter_code
_entity_poly.pdbx_strand_id
1 'polypeptide(L)'
;MKILYCNCTYAKVVPKDVKQDVLRQLSDSGRAFDAVADLCDMSARKDPALKKIADGGCTKIVACYPRAVKWLFHAAGTPLPDEGIDVLNMRVDSAEHVVKELLV
;
A
#
# COMPACT_ATOMS: atom_id res chain seq x y z
N MET A 1 7.80 -7.84 9.95
CA MET A 1 7.50 -7.21 8.66
C MET A 1 6.00 -6.99 8.58
N LYS A 2 5.50 -5.75 8.47
CA LYS A 2 4.07 -5.49 8.25
C LYS A 2 3.84 -5.02 6.83
N ILE A 3 2.94 -5.71 6.13
CA ILE A 3 2.53 -5.38 4.77
C ILE A 3 1.22 -4.59 4.85
N LEU A 4 1.13 -3.50 4.09
CA LEU A 4 -0.10 -2.76 3.88
C LEU A 4 -0.53 -2.87 2.43
N TYR A 5 -1.77 -3.25 2.18
CA TYR A 5 -2.37 -3.31 0.85
C TYR A 5 -3.46 -2.25 0.70
N CYS A 6 -3.37 -1.42 -0.36
CA CYS A 6 -4.37 -0.43 -0.72
C CYS A 6 -5.19 -0.92 -1.92
N ASN A 7 -6.50 -1.08 -1.73
CA ASN A 7 -7.39 -1.62 -2.75
C ASN A 7 -7.76 -0.62 -3.87
N CYS A 8 -7.47 0.68 -3.70
CA CYS A 8 -7.76 1.74 -4.67
C CYS A 8 -9.20 1.62 -5.21
N THR A 9 -10.19 1.62 -4.31
CA THR A 9 -11.59 1.33 -4.62
C THR A 9 -12.24 2.48 -5.38
N TYR A 10 -11.93 3.72 -5.02
CA TYR A 10 -12.56 4.92 -5.60
C TYR A 10 -11.76 5.52 -6.74
N ALA A 11 -10.45 5.76 -6.53
CA ALA A 11 -9.62 6.44 -7.53
C ALA A 11 -9.43 5.60 -8.81
N LYS A 12 -9.54 4.26 -8.70
CA LYS A 12 -9.46 3.31 -9.82
C LYS A 12 -8.26 3.51 -10.75
N VAL A 13 -7.14 4.01 -10.20
CA VAL A 13 -5.90 4.25 -10.96
C VAL A 13 -5.04 3.00 -11.09
N VAL A 14 -5.32 1.97 -10.31
CA VAL A 14 -4.67 0.65 -10.38
C VAL A 14 -5.52 -0.27 -11.26
N PRO A 15 -4.93 -0.96 -12.26
CA PRO A 15 -5.64 -1.95 -13.07
C PRO A 15 -6.33 -3.01 -12.20
N LYS A 16 -7.55 -3.38 -12.58
CA LYS A 16 -8.42 -4.23 -11.74
C LYS A 16 -7.84 -5.64 -11.60
N ASP A 17 -7.38 -6.21 -12.70
CA ASP A 17 -6.69 -7.50 -12.77
C ASP A 17 -5.46 -7.51 -11.87
N VAL A 18 -4.58 -6.51 -11.98
CA VAL A 18 -3.35 -6.44 -11.18
C VAL A 18 -3.65 -6.46 -9.68
N LYS A 19 -4.53 -5.60 -9.20
CA LYS A 19 -4.83 -5.53 -7.76
C LYS A 19 -5.54 -6.80 -7.24
N GLN A 20 -6.40 -7.41 -8.06
CA GLN A 20 -7.08 -8.66 -7.68
C GLN A 20 -6.09 -9.82 -7.59
N ASP A 21 -5.17 -9.94 -8.55
CA ASP A 21 -4.18 -11.00 -8.57
C ASP A 21 -3.14 -10.84 -7.45
N VAL A 22 -2.69 -9.61 -7.18
CA VAL A 22 -1.81 -9.33 -6.05
C VAL A 22 -2.48 -9.67 -4.72
N LEU A 23 -3.73 -9.24 -4.51
CA LEU A 23 -4.46 -9.53 -3.27
C LEU A 23 -4.69 -11.03 -3.08
N ARG A 24 -5.05 -11.75 -4.16
CA ARG A 24 -5.22 -13.20 -4.14
C ARG A 24 -3.92 -13.89 -3.73
N GLN A 25 -2.81 -13.61 -4.42
CA GLN A 25 -1.51 -14.23 -4.13
C GLN A 25 -0.99 -13.86 -2.73
N LEU A 26 -1.21 -12.63 -2.27
CA LEU A 26 -0.88 -12.23 -0.91
C LEU A 26 -1.70 -13.01 0.13
N SER A 27 -3.00 -13.23 -0.13
CA SER A 27 -3.86 -14.03 0.74
C SER A 27 -3.44 -15.51 0.75
N ASP A 28 -3.16 -16.07 -0.43
CA ASP A 28 -2.72 -17.46 -0.61
C ASP A 28 -1.34 -17.71 0.03
N SER A 29 -0.51 -16.66 0.18
CA SER A 29 0.81 -16.75 0.84
C SER A 29 0.75 -17.00 2.35
N GLY A 30 -0.40 -16.78 2.99
CA GLY A 30 -0.57 -16.91 4.44
C GLY A 30 0.16 -15.85 5.28
N ARG A 31 0.80 -14.85 4.66
CA ARG A 31 1.46 -13.75 5.39
C ARG A 31 0.42 -12.78 5.94
N ALA A 32 0.62 -12.32 7.18
CA ALA A 32 -0.23 -11.28 7.76
C ALA A 32 -0.04 -9.95 7.02
N PHE A 33 -1.15 -9.31 6.65
CA PHE A 33 -1.17 -7.98 6.06
C PHE A 33 -2.41 -7.20 6.51
N ASP A 34 -2.29 -5.88 6.52
CA ASP A 34 -3.41 -4.97 6.70
C ASP A 34 -3.92 -4.53 5.33
N ALA A 35 -5.24 -4.43 5.17
CA ALA A 35 -5.88 -3.96 3.94
C ALA A 35 -6.72 -2.72 4.20
N VAL A 36 -6.63 -1.74 3.31
CA VAL A 36 -7.46 -0.53 3.34
C VAL A 36 -8.15 -0.33 2.01
N ALA A 37 -9.33 0.28 2.03
CA ALA A 37 -10.07 0.60 0.81
C ALA A 37 -9.28 1.60 -0.06
N ASP A 38 -8.92 2.75 0.51
CA ASP A 38 -8.28 3.86 -0.20
C ASP A 38 -7.41 4.70 0.73
N LEU A 39 -6.09 4.68 0.51
CA LEU A 39 -5.16 5.56 1.23
C LEU A 39 -5.42 7.05 0.93
N CYS A 40 -5.92 7.37 -0.27
CA CYS A 40 -6.24 8.75 -0.62
C CYS A 40 -7.42 9.31 0.17
N ASP A 41 -8.44 8.48 0.43
CA ASP A 41 -9.57 8.85 1.29
C ASP A 41 -9.11 9.05 2.74
N MET A 42 -8.35 8.09 3.29
CA MET A 42 -7.79 8.18 4.63
C MET A 42 -6.94 9.44 4.81
N SER A 43 -6.13 9.79 3.82
CA SER A 43 -5.32 11.01 3.83
C SER A 43 -6.17 12.28 3.81
N ALA A 44 -7.20 12.32 2.94
CA ALA A 44 -8.10 13.47 2.83
C ALA A 44 -8.81 13.79 4.15
N ARG A 45 -9.17 12.77 4.93
CA ARG A 45 -9.78 12.92 6.26
C ARG A 45 -8.80 12.93 7.43
N LYS A 46 -7.49 12.91 7.16
CA LYS A 46 -6.42 12.82 8.17
C LYS A 46 -6.67 11.69 9.19
N ASP A 47 -7.00 10.51 8.67
CA ASP A 47 -7.35 9.35 9.50
C ASP A 47 -6.21 9.01 10.50
N PRO A 48 -6.48 8.98 11.82
CA PRO A 48 -5.50 8.55 12.83
C PRO A 48 -4.88 7.16 12.59
N ALA A 49 -5.54 6.29 11.83
CA ALA A 49 -5.00 5.00 11.42
C ALA A 49 -3.72 5.13 10.57
N LEU A 50 -3.55 6.20 9.80
CA LEU A 50 -2.31 6.46 9.04
C LEU A 50 -1.10 6.62 9.96
N LYS A 51 -1.27 7.27 11.11
CA LYS A 51 -0.22 7.36 12.13
C LYS A 51 0.18 5.98 12.64
N LYS A 52 -0.80 5.12 12.95
CA LYS A 52 -0.56 3.75 13.43
C LYS A 52 0.18 2.90 12.39
N ILE A 53 -0.12 3.10 11.11
CA ILE A 53 0.57 2.42 10.01
C ILE A 53 2.02 2.91 9.92
N ALA A 54 2.25 4.22 9.93
CA ALA A 54 3.58 4.81 9.85
C ALA A 54 4.47 4.44 11.05
N ASP A 55 3.94 4.54 12.27
CA ASP A 55 4.65 4.17 13.51
C ASP A 55 4.77 2.65 13.68
N GLY A 56 3.89 1.87 13.06
CA GLY A 56 3.70 0.46 13.32
C GLY A 56 4.78 -0.47 12.76
N GLY A 57 5.84 0.07 12.16
CA GLY A 57 6.91 -0.69 11.52
C GLY A 57 6.47 -1.35 10.21
N CYS A 58 5.58 -0.70 9.45
CA CYS A 58 5.27 -1.12 8.09
C CYS A 58 6.52 -0.98 7.23
N THR A 59 6.87 -2.04 6.51
CA THR A 59 8.09 -2.06 5.67
C THR A 59 7.77 -2.20 4.19
N LYS A 60 6.58 -2.71 3.84
CA LYS A 60 6.14 -2.83 2.45
C LYS A 60 4.70 -2.32 2.31
N ILE A 61 4.49 -1.36 1.43
CA ILE A 61 3.18 -0.79 1.09
C ILE A 61 2.89 -1.11 -0.38
N VAL A 62 1.82 -1.86 -0.63
CA VAL A 62 1.39 -2.25 -1.96
C VAL A 62 0.21 -1.38 -2.36
N ALA A 63 0.42 -0.47 -3.31
CA ALA A 63 -0.56 0.58 -3.61
C ALA A 63 -0.43 1.08 -5.06
N CYS A 64 -0.76 2.35 -5.30
CA CYS A 64 -0.60 3.01 -6.59
C CYS A 64 0.84 3.54 -6.76
N TYR A 65 1.02 4.79 -7.19
CA TYR A 65 2.36 5.35 -7.40
C TYR A 65 3.10 5.62 -6.07
N PRO A 66 4.40 5.25 -5.95
CA PRO A 66 5.19 5.44 -4.73
C PRO A 66 5.23 6.89 -4.24
N ARG A 67 5.45 7.84 -5.16
CA ARG A 67 5.45 9.28 -4.84
C ARG A 67 4.10 9.75 -4.30
N ALA A 68 3.00 9.25 -4.87
CA ALA A 68 1.67 9.61 -4.41
C ALA A 68 1.43 9.10 -2.99
N VAL A 69 1.77 7.85 -2.70
CA VAL A 69 1.64 7.25 -1.36
C VAL A 69 2.44 8.04 -0.32
N LYS A 70 3.72 8.33 -0.57
CA LYS A 70 4.53 9.16 0.34
C LYS A 70 3.88 10.53 0.60
N TRP A 71 3.35 11.16 -0.45
CA TRP A 71 2.66 12.45 -0.32
C TRP A 71 1.35 12.36 0.46
N LEU A 72 0.57 11.28 0.32
CA LEU A 72 -0.67 11.07 1.09
C LEU A 72 -0.40 11.02 2.60
N PHE A 73 0.64 10.32 3.01
CA PHE A 73 1.05 10.26 4.42
C PHE A 73 1.55 11.62 4.93
N HIS A 74 2.34 12.34 4.13
CA HIS A 74 2.76 13.70 4.45
C HIS A 74 1.59 14.67 4.59
N ALA A 75 0.64 14.64 3.65
CA ALA A 75 -0.56 15.49 3.66
C ALA A 75 -1.48 15.20 4.87
N ALA A 76 -1.46 13.97 5.38
CA ALA A 76 -2.17 13.58 6.60
C ALA A 76 -1.46 14.05 7.90
N GLY A 77 -0.26 14.61 7.80
CA GLY A 77 0.56 15.02 8.96
C GLY A 77 1.30 13.85 9.62
N THR A 78 1.41 12.71 8.94
CA THR A 78 2.04 11.49 9.44
C THR A 78 3.02 10.95 8.40
N PRO A 79 4.11 11.68 8.08
CA PRO A 79 5.03 11.29 7.02
C PRO A 79 5.61 9.89 7.29
N LEU A 80 5.76 9.11 6.22
CA LEU A 80 6.49 7.84 6.28
C LEU A 80 7.99 8.11 6.49
N PRO A 81 8.71 7.25 7.22
CA PRO A 81 10.17 7.23 7.24
C PRO A 81 10.79 7.25 5.84
N ASP A 82 11.94 7.93 5.70
CA ASP A 82 12.67 8.00 4.43
C ASP A 82 13.31 6.66 4.04
N GLU A 83 13.66 5.85 5.04
CA GLU A 83 14.30 4.54 4.90
C GLU A 83 13.45 3.43 5.52
N GLY A 84 13.64 2.20 5.04
CA GLY A 84 12.99 1.00 5.61
C GLY A 84 11.53 0.79 5.19
N ILE A 85 11.00 1.61 4.28
CA ILE A 85 9.67 1.45 3.69
C ILE A 85 9.74 1.42 2.17
N ASP A 86 9.39 0.27 1.61
CA ASP A 86 9.26 0.07 0.18
C ASP A 86 7.80 0.21 -0.25
N VAL A 87 7.56 1.06 -1.25
CA VAL A 87 6.23 1.20 -1.86
C VAL A 87 6.23 0.52 -3.22
N LEU A 88 5.47 -0.57 -3.34
CA LEU A 88 5.35 -1.38 -4.56
C LEU A 88 4.19 -0.84 -5.43
N ASN A 89 4.48 -0.64 -6.72
CA ASN A 89 3.62 0.13 -7.62
C ASN A 89 2.71 -0.74 -8.48
N MET A 90 1.51 -1.05 -7.99
CA MET A 90 0.52 -1.83 -8.75
C MET A 90 -0.05 -1.09 -9.97
N ARG A 91 0.20 0.22 -10.12
CA ARG A 91 -0.34 0.98 -11.26
C ARG A 91 0.44 0.72 -12.55
N VAL A 92 1.73 0.44 -12.44
CA VAL A 92 2.62 0.28 -13.60
C VAL A 92 3.19 -1.13 -13.67
N ASP A 93 3.49 -1.73 -12.52
CA ASP A 93 4.12 -3.04 -12.48
C ASP A 93 3.08 -4.16 -12.60
N SER A 94 3.50 -5.30 -13.12
CA SER A 94 2.67 -6.50 -13.18
C SER A 94 2.44 -7.09 -11.79
N ALA A 95 1.35 -7.83 -11.62
CA ALA A 95 1.06 -8.54 -10.37
C ALA A 95 2.20 -9.49 -9.99
N GLU A 96 2.77 -10.20 -10.96
CA GLU A 96 3.90 -11.12 -10.76
C GLU A 96 5.14 -10.41 -10.19
N HIS A 97 5.49 -9.24 -10.75
CA HIS A 97 6.61 -8.45 -10.25
C HIS A 97 6.36 -7.96 -8.83
N VAL A 98 5.18 -7.37 -8.58
CA VAL A 98 4.80 -6.87 -7.26
C VAL A 98 4.82 -7.99 -6.22
N VAL A 99 4.25 -9.16 -6.51
CA VAL A 99 4.20 -10.29 -5.59
C VAL A 99 5.60 -10.85 -5.31
N LYS A 100 6.44 -10.95 -6.35
CA LYS A 100 7.84 -11.37 -6.18
C LYS A 100 8.56 -10.43 -5.21
N GLU A 101 8.52 -9.13 -5.45
CA GLU A 101 9.16 -8.16 -4.54
C GLU A 101 8.52 -8.16 -3.15
N LEU A 102 7.22 -8.43 -3.05
CA LEU A 102 6.51 -8.48 -1.78
C LEU A 102 6.92 -9.68 -0.92
N LEU A 103 6.99 -10.88 -1.53
CA LEU A 103 7.14 -12.17 -0.86
C LEU A 103 8.59 -12.62 -0.63
N VAL A 104 9.55 -11.96 -1.25
CA VAL A 104 10.99 -12.12 -0.95
C VAL A 104 11.33 -11.51 0.41
#